data_AF-A0AAU2PDZ9-F1
#
_entry.id   AF-A0AAU2PDZ9-F1
#
_cell.length_a   1.000
_cell.length_b   1.000
_cell.length_c   1.000
_cell.angle_alpha   90.00
_cell.angle_beta   90.00
_cell.angle_gamma   90.00
#
_symmetry.space_group_name_H-M   'P 1'
#
loop_
_entity.id
_entity.type
_entity.pdbx_description
1 polymer ?
#
loop_
_entity_poly.entity_id
_entity_poly.type
_entity_poly.pdbx_seq_one_letter_code
_entity_poly.pdbx_strand_id
1 'polypeptide(L)'
;MSDRPNYRLSPGQTESLVSRMLHEMADRLEANRPDRILTAVGRIASIQVTTMSPLLARALRAKAPLITKPITRREYAALLREVAAGPAAQPSTQERVTDLHRLADQDYDEATPARESHRDDAHPVPYTAEDAEARTNTAED
;
A
#
# COMPACT_ATOMS: atom_id res chain seq x y z
N MET A 1 23.04 -15.45 -40.45
CA MET A 1 22.17 -15.76 -39.30
C MET A 1 22.33 -14.63 -38.30
N SER A 2 21.39 -13.69 -38.27
CA SER A 2 21.49 -12.51 -37.39
C SER A 2 20.99 -12.88 -36.00
N ASP A 3 21.91 -12.99 -35.07
CA ASP A 3 21.67 -13.16 -33.65
C ASP A 3 20.94 -11.91 -33.15
N ARG A 4 19.62 -12.01 -32.98
CA ARG A 4 18.83 -10.91 -32.39
C ARG A 4 19.08 -10.97 -30.89
N PRO A 5 19.74 -9.96 -30.28
CA PRO A 5 19.91 -9.94 -28.84
C PRO A 5 18.52 -9.96 -28.19
N ASN A 6 18.23 -11.07 -27.51
CA ASN A 6 17.08 -11.19 -26.62
C ASN A 6 17.34 -10.26 -25.43
N TYR A 7 17.02 -8.98 -25.58
CA TYR A 7 16.94 -8.03 -24.46
C TYR A 7 15.76 -8.41 -23.56
N ARG A 8 15.88 -9.54 -22.86
CA ARG A 8 15.03 -9.87 -21.73
C ARG A 8 15.45 -8.93 -20.62
N LEU A 9 14.71 -7.83 -20.46
CA LEU A 9 14.85 -6.98 -19.29
C LEU A 9 14.70 -7.87 -18.04
N SER A 10 15.65 -7.75 -17.11
CA SER A 10 15.54 -8.41 -15.82
C SER A 10 14.23 -7.95 -15.13
N PRO A 11 13.55 -8.80 -14.34
CA PRO A 11 12.33 -8.40 -13.63
C PRO A 11 12.47 -7.08 -12.86
N GLY A 12 13.56 -6.88 -12.12
CA GLY A 12 13.80 -5.63 -11.37
C GLY A 12 14.05 -4.39 -12.25
N GLN A 13 14.62 -4.57 -13.44
CA GLN A 13 14.79 -3.49 -14.41
C GLN A 13 13.44 -3.10 -15.02
N THR A 14 12.56 -4.08 -15.25
CA THR A 14 11.21 -3.86 -15.75
C THR A 14 10.38 -3.08 -14.74
N GLU A 15 10.46 -3.42 -13.45
CA GLU A 15 9.74 -2.71 -12.39
C GLU A 15 10.20 -1.26 -12.25
N SER A 16 11.52 -1.02 -12.19
CA SER A 16 12.07 0.33 -12.11
C SER A 16 11.66 1.20 -13.31
N LEU A 17 11.65 0.60 -14.50
CA LEU A 17 11.21 1.28 -15.72
C LEU A 17 9.70 1.57 -15.69
N VAL A 18 8.88 0.63 -15.23
CA VAL A 18 7.43 0.82 -15.09
C VAL A 18 7.12 1.94 -14.09
N SER A 19 7.80 1.99 -12.94
CA SER A 19 7.63 3.10 -11.97
C SER A 19 7.98 4.45 -12.58
N ARG A 20 9.08 4.55 -13.33
CA ARG A 20 9.44 5.79 -14.05
C ARG A 20 8.36 6.21 -15.03
N MET A 21 7.82 5.27 -15.80
CA MET A 21 6.77 5.54 -16.78
C MET A 21 5.45 5.95 -16.14
N LEU A 22 5.13 5.44 -14.95
CA LEU A 22 3.96 5.90 -14.17
C LEU A 22 4.13 7.36 -13.73
N HIS A 23 5.34 7.78 -13.32
CA HIS A 23 5.63 9.19 -13.04
C HIS A 23 5.49 10.07 -14.28
N GLU A 24 6.07 9.66 -15.41
CA GLU A 24 5.93 10.41 -16.67
C GLU A 24 4.45 10.55 -17.09
N MET A 25 3.65 9.51 -16.89
CA MET A 25 2.20 9.57 -17.12
C MET A 25 1.53 10.59 -16.20
N ALA A 26 1.85 10.58 -14.90
CA ALA A 26 1.32 11.53 -13.93
C ALA A 26 1.63 12.98 -14.32
N ASP A 27 2.88 13.25 -14.68
CA ASP A 27 3.33 14.61 -15.02
C ASP A 27 2.64 15.14 -16.29
N ARG A 28 2.46 14.29 -17.31
CA ARG A 28 1.74 14.66 -18.53
C ARG A 28 0.26 14.95 -18.27
N LEU A 29 -0.37 14.18 -17.37
CA LEU A 29 -1.77 14.37 -17.00
C LEU A 29 -1.97 15.68 -16.23
N GLU A 30 -1.05 16.02 -15.35
CA GLU A 30 -1.09 17.25 -14.57
C GLU A 30 -0.79 18.49 -15.42
N ALA A 31 0.15 18.40 -16.37
CA ALA A 31 0.48 19.51 -17.27
C ALA A 31 -0.65 19.83 -18.27
N ASN A 32 -1.50 18.85 -18.62
CA ASN A 32 -2.48 19.00 -19.70
C ASN A 32 -3.92 18.97 -19.19
N ARG A 33 -4.50 20.14 -18.90
CA ARG A 33 -5.89 20.27 -18.43
C ARG A 33 -6.16 19.37 -17.19
N PRO A 34 -5.51 19.65 -16.06
CA PRO A 34 -5.54 18.81 -14.86
C PRO A 34 -6.96 18.57 -14.31
N ASP A 35 -7.84 19.56 -14.46
CA ASP A 35 -9.21 19.50 -13.92
C ASP A 35 -10.20 18.79 -14.86
N ARG A 36 -9.75 18.34 -16.04
CA ARG A 36 -10.61 17.58 -16.97
C ARG A 36 -10.86 16.19 -16.41
N ILE A 37 -12.08 15.68 -16.60
CA ILE A 37 -12.41 14.29 -16.28
C ILE A 37 -11.64 13.34 -17.19
N LEU A 38 -11.00 12.35 -16.55
CA LEU A 38 -10.34 11.23 -17.20
C LEU A 38 -11.28 10.02 -17.20
N THR A 39 -11.40 9.39 -18.37
CA THR A 39 -12.21 8.18 -18.55
C THR A 39 -11.33 6.94 -18.69
N ALA A 40 -11.92 5.75 -18.62
CA ALA A 40 -11.22 4.49 -18.88
C ALA A 40 -10.49 4.48 -20.24
N VAL A 41 -11.10 5.07 -21.28
CA VAL A 41 -10.47 5.23 -22.60
C VAL A 41 -9.28 6.17 -22.52
N GLY A 42 -9.40 7.30 -21.80
CA GLY A 42 -8.31 8.24 -21.59
C GLY A 42 -7.11 7.62 -20.86
N ARG A 43 -7.35 6.71 -19.91
CA ARG A 43 -6.29 5.91 -19.28
C ARG A 43 -5.55 5.05 -20.31
N ILE A 44 -6.27 4.33 -21.16
CA ILE A 44 -5.66 3.45 -22.18
C ILE A 44 -4.82 4.29 -23.15
N ALA A 45 -5.36 5.41 -23.61
CA ALA A 45 -4.64 6.34 -24.48
C ALA A 45 -3.37 6.87 -23.81
N SER A 46 -3.43 7.22 -22.52
CA SER A 46 -2.26 7.69 -21.76
C SER A 46 -1.15 6.63 -21.68
N ILE A 47 -1.51 5.36 -21.51
CA ILE A 47 -0.55 4.25 -21.54
C ILE A 47 0.08 4.10 -22.93
N GLN A 48 -0.71 4.16 -23.99
CA GLN A 48 -0.21 4.04 -25.37
C GLN A 48 0.70 5.21 -25.77
N VAL A 49 0.40 6.43 -25.35
CA VAL A 49 1.27 7.60 -25.58
C VAL A 49 2.58 7.50 -24.79
N THR A 50 2.62 6.70 -23.73
CA THR A 50 3.83 6.49 -22.93
C THR A 50 4.71 5.39 -23.51
N THR A 51 4.13 4.36 -24.14
CA THR A 51 4.92 3.29 -24.76
C THR A 51 4.20 2.56 -25.88
N MET A 52 5.00 2.18 -26.89
CA MET A 52 4.59 1.27 -27.97
C MET A 52 5.02 -0.18 -27.73
N SER A 53 5.73 -0.47 -26.64
CA SER A 53 6.11 -1.85 -26.29
C SER A 53 4.90 -2.60 -25.72
N PRO A 54 4.45 -3.72 -26.33
CA PRO A 54 3.32 -4.47 -25.82
C PRO A 54 3.55 -5.02 -24.40
N LEU A 55 4.79 -5.40 -24.09
CA LEU A 55 5.19 -5.92 -22.78
C LEU A 55 5.08 -4.85 -21.70
N LEU A 56 5.64 -3.66 -21.94
CA LEU A 56 5.56 -2.55 -20.99
C LEU A 56 4.13 -2.03 -20.86
N ALA A 57 3.38 -1.97 -21.96
CA ALA A 57 1.97 -1.58 -21.93
C ALA A 57 1.14 -2.57 -21.09
N ARG A 58 1.45 -3.88 -21.13
CA ARG A 58 0.79 -4.88 -20.26
C ARG A 58 1.16 -4.65 -18.80
N ALA A 59 2.43 -4.44 -18.49
CA ALA A 59 2.89 -4.17 -17.13
C ALA A 59 2.26 -2.89 -16.55
N LEU A 60 2.22 -1.80 -17.33
CA LEU A 60 1.56 -0.56 -16.96
C LEU A 60 0.06 -0.73 -16.72
N ARG A 61 -0.64 -1.49 -17.58
CA ARG A 61 -2.07 -1.77 -17.36
C ARG A 61 -2.33 -2.56 -16.09
N ALA A 62 -1.41 -3.41 -15.67
CA ALA A 62 -1.53 -4.19 -14.44
C ALA A 62 -1.26 -3.34 -13.18
N LYS A 63 -0.36 -2.35 -13.25
CA LYS A 63 -0.02 -1.49 -12.12
C LYS A 63 -0.90 -0.24 -12.01
N ALA A 64 -1.21 0.41 -13.12
CA ALA A 64 -1.99 1.64 -13.12
C ALA A 64 -3.44 1.39 -12.65
N PRO A 65 -3.99 2.21 -11.73
CA PRO A 65 -5.35 2.01 -11.21
C PRO A 65 -6.42 2.01 -12.30
N LEU A 66 -7.45 1.18 -12.15
CA LEU A 66 -8.62 1.20 -13.03
C LEU A 66 -9.52 2.40 -12.71
N ILE A 67 -10.13 2.98 -13.73
CA ILE A 67 -11.08 4.08 -13.57
C ILE A 67 -12.48 3.49 -13.65
N THR A 68 -13.14 3.34 -12.50
CA THR A 68 -14.51 2.83 -12.37
C THR A 68 -15.54 3.93 -12.14
N LYS A 69 -15.09 5.13 -11.75
CA LYS A 69 -15.91 6.33 -11.53
C LYS A 69 -15.24 7.54 -12.20
N PRO A 70 -15.98 8.61 -12.50
CA PRO A 70 -15.37 9.87 -12.97
C PRO A 70 -14.30 10.34 -11.98
N ILE A 71 -13.11 10.66 -12.50
CA ILE A 71 -11.97 11.16 -11.74
C ILE A 71 -11.28 12.24 -12.58
N THR A 72 -10.75 13.28 -11.95
CA THR A 72 -9.98 14.29 -12.67
C THR A 72 -8.59 13.76 -13.05
N ARG A 73 -7.95 14.40 -14.04
CA ARG A 73 -6.57 14.05 -14.42
C ARG A 73 -5.58 14.28 -13.28
N ARG A 74 -5.77 15.34 -12.48
CA ARG A 74 -4.95 15.63 -11.29
C ARG A 74 -5.06 14.53 -10.24
N GLU A 75 -6.27 14.14 -9.87
CA GLU A 75 -6.48 13.05 -8.89
C GLU A 75 -5.89 11.73 -9.39
N TYR A 76 -6.08 11.41 -10.67
CA TYR A 76 -5.49 10.20 -11.24
C TYR A 76 -3.95 10.27 -11.28
N ALA A 77 -3.36 11.44 -11.54
CA ALA A 77 -1.91 11.63 -11.48
C ALA A 77 -1.35 11.39 -10.07
N ALA A 78 -2.06 11.83 -9.02
CA ALA A 78 -1.70 11.53 -7.63
C ALA A 78 -1.69 10.01 -7.37
N LEU A 79 -2.75 9.30 -7.78
CA LEU A 79 -2.82 7.83 -7.65
C LEU A 79 -1.67 7.12 -8.38
N LEU A 80 -1.27 7.61 -9.56
CA LEU A 80 -0.13 7.03 -10.29
C LEU A 80 1.19 7.21 -9.52
N ARG A 81 1.38 8.34 -8.84
CA ARG A 81 2.57 8.60 -8.01
C ARG A 81 2.59 7.71 -6.77
N GLU A 82 1.45 7.52 -6.11
CA GLU A 82 1.33 6.61 -4.97
C GLU A 82 1.71 5.17 -5.37
N VAL A 83 1.21 4.69 -6.51
CA VAL A 83 1.58 3.36 -7.03
C VAL A 83 3.06 3.28 -7.39
N ALA A 84 3.62 4.34 -7.99
CA ALA A 84 5.03 4.37 -8.40
C ALA A 84 6.00 4.40 -7.21
N ALA A 85 5.62 5.03 -6.10
CA ALA A 85 6.37 5.02 -4.85
C ALA A 85 6.43 3.63 -4.19
N GLY A 86 5.53 2.71 -4.57
CA GLY A 86 5.45 1.37 -4.01
C GLY A 86 5.03 1.37 -2.53
N PRO A 87 5.10 0.22 -1.84
CA PRO A 87 4.73 0.10 -0.42
C PRO A 87 5.66 0.86 0.56
N ALA A 88 6.56 1.72 0.07
CA ALA A 88 7.61 2.38 0.86
C ALA A 88 7.25 3.78 1.39
N ALA A 89 6.01 4.26 1.21
CA ALA A 89 5.53 5.48 1.88
C ALA A 89 4.88 5.19 3.25
N GLN A 90 5.16 4.03 3.84
CA GLN A 90 4.95 3.81 5.26
C GLN A 90 6.29 4.09 5.95
N PRO A 91 6.35 4.94 6.99
CA PRO A 91 7.55 5.01 7.82
C PRO A 91 7.90 3.59 8.20
N SER A 92 9.19 3.26 8.08
CA SER A 92 9.67 1.92 8.38
C SER A 92 9.11 1.47 9.73
N THR A 93 8.81 0.19 9.92
CA THR A 93 8.32 -0.33 11.22
C THR A 93 9.18 0.17 12.38
N GLN A 94 10.47 0.40 12.12
CA GLN A 94 11.42 0.96 13.06
C GLN A 94 11.21 2.45 13.38
N GLU A 95 10.90 3.31 12.39
CA GLU A 95 10.46 4.69 12.64
C GLU A 95 9.15 4.73 13.43
N ARG A 96 8.19 3.84 13.10
CA ARG A 96 6.94 3.74 13.85
C ARG A 96 7.14 3.32 15.30
N VAL A 97 8.03 2.35 15.54
CA VAL A 97 8.39 1.93 16.90
C VAL A 97 9.11 3.06 17.64
N THR A 98 9.99 3.81 16.96
CA THR A 98 10.69 4.95 17.56
C THR A 98 9.72 6.08 17.91
N ASP A 99 8.75 6.38 17.05
CA ASP A 99 7.72 7.37 17.33
C ASP A 99 6.75 6.91 18.42
N LEU A 100 6.41 5.62 18.47
CA LEU A 100 5.59 5.05 19.55
C LEU A 100 6.31 5.10 20.90
N HIS A 101 7.62 4.81 20.92
CA HIS A 101 8.45 4.94 22.12
C HIS A 101 8.52 6.40 22.59
N ARG A 102 8.69 7.36 21.67
CA ARG A 102 8.70 8.78 22.00
C ARG A 102 7.37 9.26 22.62
N LEU A 103 6.24 8.77 22.09
CA LEU A 103 4.90 9.08 22.62
C LEU A 103 4.68 8.45 24.00
N ALA A 104 5.14 7.20 24.20
CA ALA A 104 5.04 6.53 25.50
C ALA A 104 5.92 7.18 26.58
N ASP A 105 7.11 7.66 26.23
CA ASP A 105 7.98 8.41 27.14
C ASP A 105 7.35 9.75 27.55
N GLN A 106 6.65 10.44 26.63
CA GLN A 106 5.93 11.67 26.93
C GLN A 106 4.77 11.45 27.93
N ASP A 107 4.04 10.34 27.80
CA ASP A 107 2.94 10.00 28.71
C ASP A 107 3.43 9.54 30.10
N TYR A 108 4.66 8.99 30.19
CA TYR A 108 5.22 8.51 31.46
C TYR A 108 5.67 9.66 32.38
N ASP A 109 6.15 10.77 31.82
CA ASP A 109 6.59 11.94 32.59
C ASP A 109 5.42 12.77 33.14
N GLU A 110 4.22 12.69 32.54
CA GLU A 110 3.06 13.51 32.96
C GLU A 110 2.15 12.82 34.00
N ALA A 111 2.35 11.51 34.26
CA ALA A 111 1.48 10.71 35.13
C ALA A 111 2.19 10.14 36.37
N THR A 112 2.70 10.99 37.26
CA THR A 112 2.98 10.56 38.65
C THR A 112 2.28 11.45 39.69
N PRO A 113 0.97 11.28 39.96
CA PRO A 113 0.46 11.53 41.29
C PRO A 113 0.90 10.36 42.19
N ALA A 114 1.58 10.68 43.29
CA ALA A 114 2.00 9.74 44.31
C ALA A 114 0.83 8.84 44.75
N ARG A 115 0.81 7.58 44.30
CA ARG A 115 -0.16 6.59 44.75
C ARG A 115 0.39 5.88 45.99
N GLU A 116 -0.14 6.31 47.13
CA GLU A 116 -0.21 5.50 48.34
C GLU A 116 -0.63 4.07 48.00
N SER A 117 0.18 3.10 48.42
CA SER A 117 -0.14 1.67 48.32
C SER A 117 -1.33 1.36 49.21
N HIS A 118 -2.52 1.23 48.62
CA HIS A 118 -3.60 0.46 49.22
C HIS A 118 -3.61 -0.94 48.62
N ARG A 119 -3.20 -1.91 49.43
CA ARG A 119 -3.44 -3.34 49.19
C ARG A 119 -4.96 -3.60 49.28
N ASP A 120 -5.34 -4.70 48.62
CA ASP A 120 -6.64 -5.36 48.60
C ASP A 120 -7.66 -4.88 47.56
N ASP A 121 -7.73 -5.63 46.45
CA ASP A 121 -8.97 -6.29 45.98
C ASP A 121 -8.64 -7.18 44.76
N ALA A 122 -8.14 -8.39 45.03
CA ALA A 122 -8.09 -9.44 44.03
C ALA A 122 -9.48 -10.10 43.96
N HIS A 123 -10.29 -9.74 42.96
CA HIS A 123 -11.51 -10.49 42.66
C HIS A 123 -11.14 -11.74 41.85
N PRO A 124 -11.38 -12.97 42.35
CA PRO A 124 -11.24 -14.16 41.54
C PRO A 124 -12.38 -14.22 40.52
N VAL A 125 -12.04 -14.45 39.25
CA VAL A 125 -13.02 -14.74 38.19
C VAL A 125 -13.57 -16.15 38.46
N PRO A 126 -14.90 -16.34 38.63
CA PRO A 126 -15.45 -17.67 38.83
C PRO A 126 -15.34 -18.49 37.55
N TYR A 127 -14.66 -19.62 37.63
CA TYR A 127 -14.61 -20.65 36.59
C TYR A 127 -15.99 -21.34 36.54
N THR A 128 -16.78 -21.08 35.50
CA THR A 128 -18.02 -21.82 35.24
C THR A 128 -17.69 -23.12 34.50
N ALA A 129 -18.18 -24.25 35.00
CA ALA A 129 -17.89 -25.60 34.49
C ALA A 129 -18.54 -25.94 33.12
N GLU A 130 -18.88 -24.94 32.30
CA GLU A 130 -19.55 -25.13 31.01
C GLU A 130 -18.60 -25.13 29.80
N ASP A 131 -17.29 -24.86 29.99
CA ASP A 131 -16.29 -24.90 28.91
C ASP A 131 -15.73 -26.31 28.59
N ALA A 132 -16.31 -27.37 29.16
CA ALA A 132 -15.80 -28.74 29.01
C ALA A 132 -16.38 -29.53 27.81
N GLU A 133 -17.43 -29.04 27.13
CA GLU A 133 -18.13 -29.81 26.09
C GLU A 133 -18.04 -29.16 24.70
N ALA A 134 -16.83 -28.98 24.18
CA ALA A 134 -16.65 -28.66 22.75
C ALA A 134 -15.37 -29.26 22.14
N ARG A 135 -14.83 -30.34 22.71
CA ARG A 135 -13.67 -31.06 22.16
C ARG A 135 -13.84 -32.58 22.16
N THR A 136 -15.01 -33.09 21.79
CA THR A 136 -15.09 -34.46 21.28
C THR A 136 -14.89 -34.41 19.77
N ASN A 137 -13.66 -34.74 19.40
CA ASN A 137 -13.14 -34.84 18.06
C ASN A 137 -14.06 -35.62 17.12
N THR A 138 -14.26 -35.03 15.94
CA THR A 138 -14.41 -35.72 14.67
C THR A 138 -13.15 -36.55 14.40
N ALA A 139 -13.28 -37.88 14.41
CA ALA A 139 -12.35 -38.86 13.82
C ALA A 139 -13.21 -40.10 13.55
N GLU A 140 -13.67 -40.32 12.31
CA GLU A 140 -13.00 -41.19 11.33
C GLU A 140 -12.66 -42.57 11.91
N ASP A 141 -13.58 -43.53 11.79
CA ASP A 141 -13.44 -44.73 10.94
C ASP A 141 -14.83 -45.30 10.59
#